data_AF-A0AAX6MCD8-F1
#
_entry.id   AF-A0AAX6MCD8-F1
#
_cell.length_a   1.000
_cell.length_b   1.000
_cell.length_c   1.000
_cell.angle_alpha   90.00
_cell.angle_beta   90.00
_cell.angle_gamma   90.00
#
_symmetry.space_group_name_H-M   'P 1'
#
loop_
_entity.id
_entity.type
_entity.pdbx_description
1 polymer ?
#
loop_
_entity_poly.entity_id
_entity_poly.type
_entity_poly.pdbx_seq_one_letter_code
_entity_poly.pdbx_strand_id
1 'polypeptide(L)'
;MDDYLFRWHLDQCKSVEEKTTYLEIFNYTDPAYNTCEDHSLLTEDDFENFLAQTGTFAPQQLKDGVSLLDGIRLIIQKDANHANTFAPDYISLTRSSYESMMKTWRLPFRAIEGSSIVGPFFWCSHDQDKEDRHLQIIFRKSDVRKKGKTRGWEIMLSYSYKTRITSGFVKGTESSDIVKSLKHLTACRAEVGHPLLLPIIILSHDLSSKGDKRQRDARDWLRRLENAITMRNEIDIAEVYSDFDVDGINRDLVECHSQVLWKRPQAYQEIIKEIKEAMRKFMQYEPEGGQPEEIYALHDNMLARLDFYRVKLTGMEHYIHTTLERLHIQRQALYNIMAQKESKLNLEIASQQRRVAHATKRDGTAMKTLSLLGAVFLPGTFMASVFSMTFFDFKVGPDNAGEDSGKSEVSSELWVYFVVTVPLTFLIVLVWWIIDRRRERKYAEEDIEIEKGIDTMEKDILAIMRKKTINKASTWNSNGQPVGFH
;
A
#
# COMPACT_ATOMS: atom_id res chain seq x y z
N MET A 1 22.38 -30.95 -19.32
CA MET A 1 22.22 -29.63 -18.66
C MET A 1 21.14 -29.71 -17.60
N ASP A 2 19.90 -30.05 -17.96
CA ASP A 2 18.75 -30.12 -17.04
C ASP A 2 18.98 -31.01 -15.81
N ASP A 3 19.53 -32.23 -15.95
CA ASP A 3 19.86 -33.11 -14.82
C ASP A 3 20.93 -32.51 -13.88
N TYR A 4 21.93 -31.82 -14.44
CA TYR A 4 22.95 -31.14 -13.64
C TYR A 4 22.36 -29.97 -12.85
N LEU A 5 21.56 -29.10 -13.49
CA LEU A 5 20.92 -27.97 -12.83
C LEU A 5 19.96 -28.45 -11.75
N PHE A 6 19.18 -29.49 -12.03
CA PHE A 6 18.30 -30.11 -11.06
C PHE A 6 19.04 -30.54 -9.80
N ARG A 7 20.11 -31.34 -9.95
CA ARG A 7 20.91 -31.80 -8.81
C ARG A 7 21.56 -30.65 -8.05
N TRP A 8 22.10 -29.67 -8.77
CA TRP A 8 22.72 -28.49 -8.17
C TRP A 8 21.74 -27.71 -7.29
N HIS A 9 20.52 -27.45 -7.78
CA HIS A 9 19.48 -26.79 -6.99
C HIS A 9 18.97 -27.67 -5.84
N LEU A 10 18.80 -28.97 -6.09
CA LEU A 10 18.35 -29.91 -5.07
C LEU A 10 19.35 -30.01 -3.90
N ASP A 11 20.65 -29.92 -4.20
CA ASP A 11 21.71 -29.95 -3.20
C ASP A 11 21.72 -28.72 -2.28
N GLN A 12 21.23 -27.59 -2.78
CA GLN A 12 21.07 -26.36 -2.00
C GLN A 12 19.77 -26.35 -1.18
N CYS A 13 18.79 -27.16 -1.58
CA CYS A 13 17.49 -27.19 -0.93
C CYS A 13 17.56 -27.85 0.46
N LYS A 14 16.85 -27.23 1.41
CA LYS A 14 16.53 -27.80 2.73
C LYS A 14 15.17 -28.49 2.68
N SER A 15 15.09 -29.68 3.25
CA SER A 15 13.81 -30.39 3.38
C SER A 15 13.01 -29.87 4.57
N VAL A 16 11.72 -29.65 4.34
CA VAL A 16 10.70 -29.44 5.36
C VAL A 16 9.61 -30.46 5.14
N GLU A 17 9.16 -31.15 6.17
CA GLU A 17 8.16 -32.19 5.97
C GLU A 17 6.75 -31.62 6.07
N GLU A 18 5.91 -32.01 5.12
CA GLU A 18 4.50 -31.68 5.09
C GLU A 18 3.69 -32.97 4.99
N LYS A 19 2.48 -32.96 5.57
CA LYS A 19 1.59 -34.11 5.51
C LYS A 19 1.26 -34.44 4.06
N THR A 20 1.61 -35.65 3.64
CA THR A 20 1.51 -36.09 2.26
C THR A 20 0.44 -37.18 2.11
N THR A 21 -0.41 -37.02 1.10
CA THR A 21 -1.46 -37.96 0.72
C THR A 21 -1.32 -38.28 -0.76
N TYR A 22 -2.07 -39.25 -1.27
CA TYR A 22 -2.18 -39.48 -2.71
C TYR A 22 -3.63 -39.36 -3.19
N LEU A 23 -3.80 -39.08 -4.48
CA LEU A 23 -5.06 -39.22 -5.20
C LEU A 23 -4.77 -40.05 -6.45
N GLU A 24 -5.54 -41.11 -6.65
CA GLU A 24 -5.46 -41.95 -7.83
C GLU A 24 -6.85 -42.13 -8.43
N ILE A 25 -6.99 -41.81 -9.71
CA ILE A 25 -8.23 -41.98 -10.46
C ILE A 25 -7.88 -42.70 -11.75
N PHE A 26 -8.55 -43.81 -12.02
CA PHE A 26 -8.45 -44.54 -13.27
C PHE A 26 -9.83 -44.75 -13.88
N ASN A 27 -9.91 -44.52 -15.19
CA ASN A 27 -11.08 -44.83 -15.99
C ASN A 27 -10.76 -45.98 -16.94
N TYR A 28 -11.68 -46.94 -17.02
CA TYR A 28 -11.56 -48.13 -17.85
C TYR A 28 -12.67 -48.19 -18.88
N THR A 29 -12.51 -49.06 -19.89
CA THR A 29 -13.55 -49.32 -20.89
C THR A 29 -14.86 -49.83 -20.28
N ASP A 30 -14.78 -50.55 -19.16
CA ASP A 30 -15.92 -50.91 -18.32
C ASP A 30 -15.96 -50.01 -17.07
N PRO A 31 -16.96 -49.12 -16.95
CA PRO A 31 -17.09 -48.20 -15.82
C PRO A 31 -17.17 -48.88 -14.44
N ALA A 32 -17.50 -50.17 -14.38
CA ALA A 32 -17.51 -50.94 -13.13
C ALA A 32 -16.12 -51.07 -12.50
N TYR A 33 -15.05 -50.91 -13.29
CA TYR A 33 -13.66 -50.94 -12.82
C TYR A 33 -13.11 -49.55 -12.48
N ASN A 34 -13.87 -48.47 -12.69
CA ASN A 34 -13.38 -47.12 -12.40
C ASN A 34 -13.03 -46.97 -10.91
N THR A 35 -11.81 -46.53 -10.63
CA THR A 35 -11.32 -46.33 -9.26
C THR A 35 -11.13 -44.85 -8.95
N CYS A 36 -11.25 -44.52 -7.67
CA CYS A 36 -10.99 -43.18 -7.15
C CYS A 36 -10.58 -43.30 -5.68
N GLU A 37 -9.28 -43.21 -5.43
CA GLU A 37 -8.68 -43.39 -4.12
C GLU A 37 -8.06 -42.09 -3.61
N ASP A 38 -8.27 -41.75 -2.34
CA ASP A 38 -7.69 -40.57 -1.67
C ASP A 38 -7.30 -40.96 -0.24
N HIS A 39 -6.03 -41.36 -0.06
CA HIS A 39 -5.53 -41.89 1.20
C HIS A 39 -4.19 -41.26 1.61
N SER A 40 -3.82 -41.40 2.89
CA SER A 40 -2.54 -40.88 3.39
C SER A 40 -1.39 -41.81 3.02
N LEU A 41 -0.25 -41.24 2.62
CA LEU A 41 1.01 -41.99 2.51
C LEU A 41 1.71 -41.87 3.86
N LEU A 42 1.76 -42.96 4.62
CA LEU A 42 2.21 -42.94 6.01
C LEU A 42 3.70 -43.26 6.16
N THR A 43 4.29 -43.99 5.19
CA THR A 43 5.70 -44.41 5.22
C THR A 43 6.43 -44.06 3.92
N GLU A 44 7.77 -43.97 3.98
CA GLU A 44 8.60 -43.81 2.77
C GLU A 44 8.46 -45.01 1.83
N ASP A 45 8.29 -46.22 2.37
CA ASP A 45 8.05 -47.42 1.56
C ASP A 45 6.71 -47.33 0.81
N ASP A 46 5.63 -46.85 1.45
CA ASP A 46 4.36 -46.60 0.77
C ASP A 46 4.50 -45.56 -0.35
N PHE A 47 5.33 -44.54 -0.12
CA PHE A 47 5.60 -43.50 -1.12
C PHE A 47 6.31 -44.07 -2.35
N GLU A 48 7.39 -44.83 -2.16
CA GLU A 48 8.13 -45.47 -3.27
C GLU A 48 7.27 -46.54 -3.97
N ASN A 49 6.51 -47.35 -3.21
CA ASN A 49 5.59 -48.32 -3.78
C ASN A 49 4.49 -47.65 -4.62
N PHE A 50 3.97 -46.51 -4.17
CA PHE A 50 3.02 -45.72 -4.93
C PHE A 50 3.66 -45.18 -6.21
N LEU A 51 4.87 -44.61 -6.14
CA LEU A 51 5.56 -44.12 -7.34
C LEU A 51 5.75 -45.23 -8.39
N ALA A 52 6.24 -46.39 -7.96
CA ALA A 52 6.60 -47.52 -8.81
C ALA A 52 5.42 -48.43 -9.19
N GLN A 53 4.22 -48.22 -8.65
CA GLN A 53 3.07 -49.12 -8.80
C GLN A 53 3.38 -50.55 -8.38
N THR A 54 3.94 -50.72 -7.18
CA THR A 54 4.28 -52.01 -6.59
C THR A 54 3.46 -52.29 -5.33
N GLY A 55 3.44 -53.56 -4.92
CA GLY A 55 2.73 -53.97 -3.70
C GLY A 55 1.23 -53.70 -3.80
N THR A 56 0.70 -52.93 -2.85
CA THR A 56 -0.73 -52.56 -2.78
C THR A 56 -1.18 -51.62 -3.91
N PHE A 57 -0.24 -50.96 -4.60
CA PHE A 57 -0.51 -50.03 -5.70
C PHE A 57 -0.26 -50.67 -7.08
N ALA A 58 -0.07 -52.00 -7.12
CA ALA A 58 0.12 -52.71 -8.37
C ALA A 58 -1.15 -52.62 -9.24
N PRO A 59 -1.00 -52.50 -10.57
CA PRO A 59 -2.16 -52.46 -11.47
C PRO A 59 -3.07 -53.66 -11.26
N GLN A 60 -4.38 -53.40 -11.19
CA GLN A 60 -5.37 -54.46 -10.99
C GLN A 60 -5.33 -55.46 -12.16
N GLN A 61 -5.52 -56.75 -11.87
CA GLN A 61 -5.76 -57.75 -12.91
C GLN A 61 -7.12 -57.51 -13.57
N LEU A 62 -7.09 -57.10 -14.84
CA LEU A 62 -8.29 -56.82 -15.64
C LEU A 62 -8.80 -58.11 -16.31
N LYS A 63 -10.11 -58.21 -16.50
CA LYS A 63 -10.70 -59.28 -17.33
C LYS A 63 -10.44 -59.02 -18.81
N ASP A 64 -10.50 -60.07 -19.62
CA ASP A 64 -10.39 -59.98 -21.07
C ASP A 64 -11.39 -58.96 -21.64
N GLY A 65 -10.89 -57.99 -22.41
CA GLY A 65 -11.67 -56.90 -23.01
C GLY A 65 -11.77 -55.62 -22.17
N VAL A 66 -11.28 -55.61 -20.92
CA VAL A 66 -11.20 -54.39 -20.11
C VAL A 66 -9.79 -53.80 -20.23
N SER A 67 -9.69 -52.53 -20.64
CA SER A 67 -8.42 -51.81 -20.72
C SER A 67 -8.53 -50.45 -20.05
N LEU A 68 -7.40 -49.96 -19.53
CA LEU A 68 -7.30 -48.60 -19.01
C LEU A 68 -7.46 -47.60 -20.16
N LEU A 69 -8.35 -46.62 -19.98
CA LEU A 69 -8.56 -45.54 -20.93
C LEU A 69 -7.65 -44.35 -20.62
N ASP A 70 -7.67 -43.92 -19.36
CA ASP A 70 -6.92 -42.78 -18.86
C ASP A 70 -6.85 -42.78 -17.34
N GLY A 71 -6.05 -41.87 -16.79
CA GLY A 71 -6.03 -41.65 -15.37
C GLY A 71 -5.21 -40.46 -14.89
N ILE A 72 -5.28 -40.21 -13.60
CA ILE A 72 -4.47 -39.22 -12.92
C ILE A 72 -3.97 -39.77 -11.58
N ARG A 73 -2.68 -39.59 -11.33
CA ARG A 73 -1.98 -40.04 -10.12
C ARG A 73 -1.26 -38.85 -9.51
N LEU A 74 -1.62 -38.48 -8.30
CA LEU A 74 -1.10 -37.27 -7.67
C LEU A 74 -0.55 -37.57 -6.28
N ILE A 75 0.64 -37.05 -5.99
CA ILE A 75 1.11 -36.83 -4.62
C ILE A 75 0.61 -35.45 -4.19
N ILE A 76 -0.04 -35.36 -3.03
CA ILE A 76 -0.77 -34.17 -2.60
C ILE A 76 -0.37 -33.74 -1.19
N GLN A 77 -0.16 -32.44 -1.04
CA GLN A 77 -0.02 -31.76 0.25
C GLN A 77 -1.10 -30.67 0.34
N LYS A 78 -2.24 -31.03 0.95
CA LYS A 78 -3.49 -30.24 0.92
C LYS A 78 -3.43 -28.95 1.74
N ASP A 79 -2.81 -29.01 2.91
CA ASP A 79 -2.79 -27.95 3.92
C ASP A 79 -1.36 -27.70 4.42
N ALA A 80 -0.43 -27.46 3.50
CA ALA A 80 0.96 -27.18 3.82
C ALA A 80 1.06 -25.99 4.78
N ASN A 81 1.69 -26.19 5.93
CA ASN A 81 1.65 -25.27 7.06
C ASN A 81 3.03 -24.73 7.48
N HIS A 82 4.11 -25.35 7.01
CA HIS A 82 5.46 -24.98 7.40
C HIS A 82 5.81 -23.60 6.85
N ALA A 83 6.41 -22.75 7.69
CA ALA A 83 6.68 -21.34 7.36
C ALA A 83 7.62 -21.15 6.15
N ASN A 84 8.33 -22.20 5.75
CA ASN A 84 9.26 -22.21 4.61
C ASN A 84 8.80 -23.10 3.44
N THR A 85 7.60 -23.68 3.46
CA THR A 85 7.17 -24.66 2.44
C THR A 85 7.14 -24.12 0.99
N PHE A 86 7.02 -22.80 0.83
CA PHE A 86 7.16 -22.07 -0.45
C PHE A 86 8.32 -21.07 -0.46
N ALA A 87 9.26 -21.17 0.50
CA ALA A 87 10.44 -20.32 0.50
C ALA A 87 11.45 -20.83 -0.56
N PRO A 88 12.27 -19.92 -1.14
CA PRO A 88 13.37 -20.33 -2.02
C PRO A 88 14.29 -21.33 -1.31
N ASP A 89 14.81 -22.31 -2.06
CA ASP A 89 15.73 -23.34 -1.55
C ASP A 89 15.11 -24.25 -0.45
N TYR A 90 13.79 -24.44 -0.47
CA TYR A 90 13.11 -25.43 0.35
C TYR A 90 12.27 -26.38 -0.51
N ILE A 91 12.31 -27.66 -0.16
CA ILE A 91 11.42 -28.70 -0.69
C ILE A 91 10.59 -29.30 0.43
N SER A 92 9.37 -29.73 0.12
CA SER A 92 8.42 -30.22 1.13
C SER A 92 8.41 -31.75 1.31
N LEU A 93 9.46 -32.41 0.81
CA LEU A 93 9.73 -33.84 0.88
C LEU A 93 11.20 -34.05 1.27
N THR A 94 11.57 -35.26 1.66
CA THR A 94 12.98 -35.64 1.77
C THR A 94 13.66 -35.53 0.41
N ARG A 95 14.98 -35.29 0.40
CA ARG A 95 15.75 -35.13 -0.85
C ARG A 95 15.63 -36.38 -1.74
N SER A 96 15.71 -37.56 -1.15
CA SER A 96 15.56 -38.85 -1.81
C SER A 96 14.17 -39.03 -2.43
N SER A 97 13.10 -38.82 -1.65
CA SER A 97 11.73 -38.98 -2.15
C SER A 97 11.39 -37.94 -3.22
N TYR A 98 11.87 -36.70 -3.09
CA TYR A 98 11.70 -35.68 -4.13
C TYR A 98 12.41 -36.09 -5.42
N GLU A 99 13.67 -36.52 -5.35
CA GLU A 99 14.42 -37.00 -6.51
C GLU A 99 13.78 -38.23 -7.17
N SER A 100 13.36 -39.22 -6.36
CA SER A 100 12.67 -40.42 -6.84
C SER A 100 11.37 -40.05 -7.58
N MET A 101 10.53 -39.21 -6.97
CA MET A 101 9.29 -38.72 -7.58
C MET A 101 9.56 -38.03 -8.93
N MET A 102 10.54 -37.11 -8.97
CA MET A 102 10.83 -36.34 -10.17
C MET A 102 11.30 -37.24 -11.32
N LYS A 103 12.13 -38.25 -11.03
CA LYS A 103 12.65 -39.19 -12.02
C LYS A 103 11.61 -40.22 -12.46
N THR A 104 10.97 -40.89 -11.51
CA THR A 104 10.02 -41.99 -11.77
C THR A 104 8.81 -41.52 -12.56
N TRP A 105 8.28 -40.34 -12.26
CA TRP A 105 7.13 -39.76 -12.97
C TRP A 105 7.51 -38.79 -14.10
N ARG A 106 8.81 -38.68 -14.43
CA ARG A 106 9.33 -37.77 -15.45
C ARG A 106 8.78 -36.35 -15.31
N LEU A 107 8.74 -35.85 -14.08
CA LEU A 107 8.28 -34.49 -13.78
C LEU A 107 9.30 -33.46 -14.30
N PRO A 108 8.89 -32.22 -14.57
CA PRO A 108 9.80 -31.20 -15.09
C PRO A 108 10.88 -30.82 -14.06
N PHE A 109 12.11 -31.25 -14.29
CA PHE A 109 13.28 -30.92 -13.47
C PHE A 109 13.45 -29.42 -13.22
N ARG A 110 13.09 -28.58 -14.21
CA ARG A 110 13.10 -27.12 -14.13
C ARG A 110 12.21 -26.54 -13.03
N ALA A 111 11.27 -27.31 -12.50
CA ALA A 111 10.35 -26.82 -11.47
C ALA A 111 11.07 -26.39 -10.18
N ILE A 112 12.21 -27.01 -9.85
CA ILE A 112 13.00 -26.65 -8.66
C ILE A 112 13.61 -25.24 -8.78
N GLU A 113 13.99 -24.84 -9.99
CA GLU A 113 14.47 -23.48 -10.31
C GLU A 113 13.36 -22.45 -10.06
N GLY A 114 12.11 -22.88 -10.25
CA GLY A 114 10.91 -22.07 -10.05
C GLY A 114 10.52 -21.82 -8.60
N SER A 115 11.24 -22.38 -7.62
CA SER A 115 10.93 -22.25 -6.18
C SER A 115 10.86 -20.79 -5.69
N SER A 116 11.62 -19.90 -6.33
CA SER A 116 11.71 -18.47 -6.01
C SER A 116 10.78 -17.57 -6.83
N ILE A 117 10.02 -18.12 -7.79
CA ILE A 117 9.16 -17.33 -8.67
C ILE A 117 8.04 -16.65 -7.88
N VAL A 118 7.87 -15.36 -8.15
CA VAL A 118 6.82 -14.51 -7.56
C VAL A 118 5.67 -14.33 -8.54
N GLY A 119 4.44 -14.50 -8.05
CA GLY A 119 3.22 -14.32 -8.84
C GLY A 119 2.76 -15.61 -9.53
N PRO A 120 1.70 -15.52 -10.36
CA PRO A 120 1.22 -16.66 -11.12
C PRO A 120 2.20 -17.00 -12.25
N PHE A 121 2.52 -18.27 -12.40
CA PHE A 121 3.46 -18.78 -13.40
C PHE A 121 2.93 -20.08 -13.98
N PHE A 122 2.84 -20.16 -15.30
CA PHE A 122 2.48 -21.36 -16.04
C PHE A 122 3.54 -21.63 -17.10
N TRP A 123 3.98 -22.87 -17.22
CA TRP A 123 4.93 -23.31 -18.23
C TRP A 123 4.58 -24.72 -18.71
N CYS A 124 4.83 -24.98 -19.99
CA CYS A 124 4.68 -26.32 -20.55
C CYS A 124 5.73 -26.63 -21.64
N SER A 125 6.14 -27.88 -21.72
CA SER A 125 6.96 -28.41 -22.81
C SER A 125 6.83 -29.93 -22.88
N HIS A 126 7.12 -30.49 -24.04
CA HIS A 126 7.45 -31.90 -24.13
C HIS A 126 8.82 -32.17 -23.52
N ASP A 127 9.01 -33.38 -23.00
CA ASP A 127 10.32 -33.89 -22.64
C ASP A 127 11.14 -34.25 -23.90
N GLN A 128 12.37 -34.73 -23.69
CA GLN A 128 13.30 -35.02 -24.79
C GLN A 128 13.13 -36.44 -25.36
N ASP A 129 12.34 -37.29 -24.69
CA ASP A 129 12.10 -38.66 -25.12
C ASP A 129 11.10 -38.69 -26.28
N LYS A 130 11.52 -39.26 -27.41
CA LYS A 130 10.68 -39.37 -28.60
C LYS A 130 9.86 -40.65 -28.63
N GLU A 131 10.26 -41.69 -27.89
CA GLU A 131 9.59 -42.99 -27.86
C GLU A 131 8.45 -43.01 -26.83
N ASP A 132 8.70 -42.40 -25.67
CA ASP A 132 7.72 -42.23 -24.60
C ASP A 132 7.67 -40.75 -24.23
N ARG A 133 7.01 -39.98 -25.09
CA ARG A 133 6.89 -38.53 -24.94
C ARG A 133 5.98 -38.20 -23.77
N HIS A 134 6.39 -37.22 -22.99
CA HIS A 134 5.59 -36.65 -21.92
C HIS A 134 5.34 -35.16 -22.14
N LEU A 135 4.11 -34.71 -21.91
CA LEU A 135 3.80 -33.28 -21.77
C LEU A 135 4.00 -32.88 -20.31
N GLN A 136 5.05 -32.10 -20.05
CA GLN A 136 5.37 -31.57 -18.72
C GLN A 136 4.74 -30.19 -18.52
N ILE A 137 4.15 -29.98 -17.34
CA ILE A 137 3.46 -28.74 -16.98
C ILE A 137 3.92 -28.30 -15.59
N ILE A 138 4.20 -27.01 -15.44
CA ILE A 138 4.38 -26.35 -14.15
C ILE A 138 3.32 -25.27 -14.06
N PHE A 139 2.52 -25.28 -12.99
CA PHE A 139 1.60 -24.18 -12.71
C PHE A 139 1.68 -23.85 -11.23
N ARG A 140 2.04 -22.62 -10.90
CA ARG A 140 2.22 -22.22 -9.51
C ARG A 140 1.82 -20.78 -9.28
N LYS A 141 1.49 -20.51 -8.03
CA LYS A 141 1.33 -19.17 -7.50
C LYS A 141 1.81 -19.21 -6.06
N SER A 142 3.08 -18.83 -5.87
CA SER A 142 3.69 -18.61 -4.57
C SER A 142 3.75 -17.11 -4.30
N ASP A 143 3.17 -16.68 -3.18
CA ASP A 143 3.28 -15.31 -2.69
C ASP A 143 4.11 -15.30 -1.40
N VAL A 144 4.91 -14.25 -1.25
CA VAL A 144 5.81 -14.12 -0.10
C VAL A 144 5.00 -13.73 1.14
N ARG A 145 5.52 -14.13 2.30
CA ARG A 145 4.83 -14.29 3.59
C ARG A 145 3.80 -13.20 3.92
N LYS A 146 2.61 -13.64 4.36
CA LYS A 146 1.61 -12.78 5.02
C LYS A 146 1.56 -13.13 6.51
N LYS A 147 1.81 -12.14 7.38
CA LYS A 147 1.88 -12.34 8.85
C LYS A 147 2.83 -13.48 9.25
N GLY A 148 3.96 -13.61 8.56
CA GLY A 148 4.96 -14.65 8.83
C GLY A 148 4.65 -16.04 8.24
N LYS A 149 3.46 -16.27 7.67
CA LYS A 149 3.11 -17.55 7.01
C LYS A 149 3.23 -17.44 5.49
N THR A 150 3.81 -18.46 4.85
CA THR A 150 3.80 -18.63 3.39
C THR A 150 2.37 -18.80 2.89
N ARG A 151 2.09 -18.31 1.68
CA ARG A 151 0.79 -18.50 1.03
C ARG A 151 1.03 -18.85 -0.42
N GLY A 152 0.39 -19.90 -0.87
CA GLY A 152 0.53 -20.30 -2.26
C GLY A 152 0.03 -21.69 -2.53
N TRP A 153 0.24 -22.06 -3.79
CA TRP A 153 0.04 -23.40 -4.30
C TRP A 153 0.96 -23.63 -5.51
N GLU A 154 1.31 -24.89 -5.76
CA GLU A 154 2.04 -25.33 -6.95
C GLU A 154 1.55 -26.69 -7.40
N ILE A 155 1.59 -26.91 -8.70
CA ILE A 155 1.43 -28.21 -9.32
C ILE A 155 2.55 -28.44 -10.34
N MET A 156 3.04 -29.68 -10.37
CA MET A 156 3.98 -30.19 -11.36
C MET A 156 3.36 -31.44 -11.95
N LEU A 157 3.10 -31.45 -13.26
CA LEU A 157 2.45 -32.56 -13.93
C LEU A 157 3.32 -33.08 -15.07
N SER A 158 3.16 -34.36 -15.37
CA SER A 158 3.74 -35.04 -16.52
C SER A 158 2.69 -36.00 -17.09
N TYR A 159 2.28 -35.75 -18.33
CA TYR A 159 1.29 -36.57 -19.03
C TYR A 159 1.97 -37.48 -20.04
N SER A 160 1.80 -38.79 -19.89
CA SER A 160 2.31 -39.79 -20.84
C SER A 160 1.32 -40.00 -21.97
N TYR A 161 1.72 -39.76 -23.21
CA TYR A 161 0.87 -40.04 -24.38
C TYR A 161 0.62 -41.54 -24.60
N LYS A 162 1.55 -42.39 -24.12
CA LYS A 162 1.47 -43.85 -24.27
C LYS A 162 0.43 -44.46 -23.34
N THR A 163 0.39 -44.01 -22.08
CA THR A 163 -0.52 -44.57 -21.05
C THR A 163 -1.75 -43.71 -20.82
N ARG A 164 -1.76 -42.45 -21.27
CA ARG A 164 -2.77 -41.43 -20.98
C ARG A 164 -2.97 -41.15 -19.50
N ILE A 165 -1.90 -41.38 -18.72
CA ILE A 165 -1.88 -41.09 -17.30
C ILE A 165 -1.18 -39.75 -17.09
N THR A 166 -1.84 -38.86 -16.36
CA THR A 166 -1.20 -37.66 -15.80
C THR A 166 -0.65 -38.00 -14.42
N SER A 167 0.67 -37.96 -14.25
CA SER A 167 1.32 -38.10 -12.94
C SER A 167 1.78 -36.74 -12.43
N GLY A 168 1.71 -36.48 -11.12
CA GLY A 168 2.05 -35.14 -10.66
C GLY A 168 2.09 -34.90 -9.16
N PHE A 169 2.72 -33.79 -8.79
CA PHE A 169 2.77 -33.30 -7.41
C PHE A 169 1.91 -32.06 -7.26
N VAL A 170 1.12 -31.99 -6.19
CA VAL A 170 0.23 -30.87 -5.88
C VAL A 170 0.48 -30.44 -4.44
N LYS A 171 0.77 -29.15 -4.24
CA LYS A 171 0.94 -28.58 -2.90
C LYS A 171 0.15 -27.28 -2.79
N GLY A 172 -0.58 -27.14 -1.69
CA GLY A 172 -1.37 -25.96 -1.39
C GLY A 172 -1.30 -25.60 0.08
N THR A 173 -1.31 -24.31 0.37
CA THR A 173 -1.60 -23.83 1.74
C THR A 173 -3.11 -23.84 2.00
N GLU A 174 -3.53 -23.88 3.26
CA GLU A 174 -4.95 -23.75 3.68
C GLU A 174 -5.65 -22.52 3.04
N SER A 175 -4.87 -21.46 2.79
CA SER A 175 -5.37 -20.22 2.22
C SER A 175 -5.59 -20.24 0.70
N SER A 176 -5.17 -21.33 0.05
CA SER A 176 -5.39 -21.62 -1.38
C SER A 176 -6.70 -22.37 -1.58
N ASP A 177 -7.21 -22.39 -2.82
CA ASP A 177 -8.41 -23.16 -3.16
C ASP A 177 -8.08 -24.59 -3.65
N ILE A 178 -6.86 -25.13 -3.40
CA ILE A 178 -6.42 -26.47 -3.87
C ILE A 178 -7.34 -27.60 -3.38
N VAL A 179 -7.72 -27.60 -2.11
CA VAL A 179 -8.65 -28.62 -1.58
C VAL A 179 -9.99 -28.61 -2.32
N LYS A 180 -10.48 -27.43 -2.72
CA LYS A 180 -11.72 -27.31 -3.51
C LYS A 180 -11.50 -27.71 -4.96
N SER A 181 -10.34 -27.39 -5.53
CA SER A 181 -9.96 -27.83 -6.87
C SER A 181 -9.90 -29.35 -6.97
N LEU A 182 -9.32 -30.03 -5.99
CA LEU A 182 -9.27 -31.49 -5.93
C LEU A 182 -10.66 -32.11 -5.79
N LYS A 183 -11.56 -31.52 -4.96
CA LYS A 183 -12.95 -31.96 -4.89
C LYS A 183 -13.67 -31.85 -6.24
N HIS A 184 -13.42 -30.79 -7.00
CA HIS A 184 -13.99 -30.63 -8.35
C HIS A 184 -13.35 -31.61 -9.34
N LEU A 185 -12.05 -31.90 -9.23
CA LEU A 185 -11.38 -32.92 -10.04
C LEU A 185 -12.02 -34.30 -9.82
N THR A 186 -12.25 -34.69 -8.56
CA THR A 186 -12.95 -35.93 -8.19
C THR A 186 -14.38 -35.97 -8.74
N ALA A 187 -15.10 -34.83 -8.73
CA ALA A 187 -16.43 -34.75 -9.30
C ALA A 187 -16.43 -34.89 -10.84
N CYS A 188 -15.38 -34.39 -11.49
CA CYS A 188 -15.13 -34.50 -12.93
C CYS A 188 -14.23 -35.70 -13.28
N ARG A 189 -14.24 -36.77 -12.46
CA ARG A 189 -13.31 -37.90 -12.63
C ARG A 189 -13.34 -38.59 -14.00
N ALA A 190 -14.48 -38.53 -14.71
CA ALA A 190 -14.61 -39.09 -16.06
C ALA A 190 -13.82 -38.30 -17.13
N GLU A 191 -13.35 -37.10 -16.80
CA GLU A 191 -12.70 -36.17 -17.73
C GLU A 191 -11.17 -36.09 -17.50
N VAL A 192 -10.62 -36.87 -16.57
CA VAL A 192 -9.21 -36.77 -16.13
C VAL A 192 -8.19 -37.16 -17.20
N GLY A 193 -8.63 -37.77 -18.31
CA GLY A 193 -7.80 -38.01 -19.48
C GLY A 193 -7.27 -36.74 -20.15
N HIS A 194 -7.87 -35.58 -19.90
CA HIS A 194 -7.30 -34.31 -20.38
C HIS A 194 -6.30 -33.72 -19.36
N PRO A 195 -5.00 -33.60 -19.70
CA PRO A 195 -3.96 -33.23 -18.72
C PRO A 195 -4.09 -31.80 -18.16
N LEU A 196 -4.81 -30.92 -18.87
CA LEU A 196 -5.11 -29.57 -18.38
C LEU A 196 -6.40 -29.45 -17.55
N LEU A 197 -7.11 -30.53 -17.26
CA LEU A 197 -8.35 -30.46 -16.46
C LEU A 197 -8.08 -29.82 -15.10
N LEU A 198 -7.11 -30.36 -14.34
CA LEU A 198 -6.74 -29.82 -13.04
C LEU A 198 -6.21 -28.36 -13.12
N PRO A 199 -5.27 -28.01 -14.02
CA PRO A 199 -4.87 -26.61 -14.24
C PRO A 199 -6.05 -25.65 -14.51
N ILE A 200 -7.02 -26.03 -15.35
CA ILE A 200 -8.18 -25.18 -15.65
C ILE A 200 -9.13 -25.09 -14.46
N ILE A 201 -9.33 -26.18 -13.69
CA ILE A 201 -10.11 -26.14 -12.44
C ILE A 201 -9.47 -25.15 -11.47
N ILE A 202 -8.14 -25.22 -11.26
CA ILE A 202 -7.43 -24.30 -10.37
C ILE A 202 -7.57 -22.86 -10.87
N LEU A 203 -7.36 -22.62 -12.16
CA LEU A 203 -7.55 -21.30 -12.77
C LEU A 203 -8.97 -20.76 -12.55
N SER A 204 -9.99 -21.62 -12.64
CA SER A 204 -11.39 -21.22 -12.44
C SER A 204 -11.67 -20.70 -11.03
N HIS A 205 -11.04 -21.30 -10.01
CA HIS A 205 -11.12 -20.83 -8.63
C HIS A 205 -10.37 -19.52 -8.45
N ASP A 206 -9.17 -19.43 -9.05
CA ASP A 206 -8.34 -18.23 -9.03
C ASP A 206 -9.06 -17.03 -9.72
N LEU A 207 -9.86 -17.30 -10.76
CA LEU A 207 -10.66 -16.33 -11.54
C LEU A 207 -12.15 -16.28 -11.13
N SER A 208 -12.47 -16.77 -9.93
CA SER A 208 -13.83 -16.74 -9.39
C SER A 208 -14.40 -15.32 -9.23
N SER A 209 -15.71 -15.23 -8.96
CA SER A 209 -16.44 -13.96 -8.81
C SER A 209 -15.96 -13.08 -7.65
N LYS A 210 -15.11 -13.60 -6.74
CA LYS A 210 -14.49 -12.83 -5.65
C LYS A 210 -13.71 -11.62 -6.17
N GLY A 211 -12.99 -11.77 -7.27
CA GLY A 211 -12.23 -10.68 -7.89
C GLY A 211 -13.14 -9.57 -8.44
N ASP A 212 -14.24 -9.97 -9.09
CA ASP A 212 -15.21 -9.04 -9.66
C ASP A 212 -15.93 -8.24 -8.58
N LYS A 213 -16.33 -8.91 -7.49
CA LYS A 213 -16.97 -8.26 -6.33
C LYS A 213 -16.07 -7.20 -5.73
N ARG A 214 -14.79 -7.54 -5.47
CA ARG A 214 -13.81 -6.56 -4.94
C ARG A 214 -13.66 -5.31 -5.81
N GLN A 215 -13.66 -5.46 -7.13
CA GLN A 215 -13.58 -4.29 -8.01
C GLN A 215 -14.86 -3.44 -7.97
N ARG A 216 -16.03 -4.06 -7.81
CA ARG A 216 -17.29 -3.32 -7.59
C ARG A 216 -17.26 -2.59 -6.26
N ASP A 217 -16.88 -3.26 -5.19
CA ASP A 217 -16.80 -2.70 -3.84
C ASP A 217 -15.82 -1.50 -3.80
N ALA A 218 -14.65 -1.63 -4.43
CA ALA A 218 -13.68 -0.55 -4.55
C ALA A 218 -14.24 0.65 -5.35
N ARG A 219 -15.05 0.40 -6.38
CA ARG A 219 -15.71 1.46 -7.15
C ARG A 219 -16.77 2.19 -6.32
N ASP A 220 -17.56 1.46 -5.54
CA ASP A 220 -18.55 2.06 -4.65
C ASP A 220 -17.89 2.85 -3.53
N TRP A 221 -16.75 2.37 -3.02
CA TRP A 221 -15.92 3.14 -2.11
C TRP A 221 -15.37 4.42 -2.74
N LEU A 222 -14.79 4.33 -3.95
CA LEU A 222 -14.33 5.51 -4.69
C LEU A 222 -15.45 6.53 -4.87
N ARG A 223 -16.68 6.12 -5.23
CA ARG A 223 -17.81 7.05 -5.35
C ARG A 223 -18.08 7.81 -4.06
N ARG A 224 -18.05 7.13 -2.91
CA ARG A 224 -18.19 7.78 -1.59
C ARG A 224 -17.07 8.78 -1.32
N LEU A 225 -15.83 8.45 -1.70
CA LEU A 225 -14.68 9.36 -1.57
C LEU A 225 -14.78 10.57 -2.52
N GLU A 226 -15.21 10.35 -3.76
CA GLU A 226 -15.47 11.44 -4.72
C GLU A 226 -16.51 12.42 -4.18
N ASN A 227 -17.60 11.90 -3.61
CA ASN A 227 -18.65 12.73 -3.01
C ASN A 227 -18.12 13.55 -1.83
N ALA A 228 -17.32 12.93 -0.95
CA ALA A 228 -16.70 13.62 0.19
C ALA A 228 -15.75 14.74 -0.24
N ILE A 229 -14.99 14.56 -1.32
CA ILE A 229 -13.99 15.52 -1.80
C ILE A 229 -14.63 16.64 -2.64
N THR A 230 -15.60 16.30 -3.50
CA THR A 230 -16.15 17.24 -4.49
C THR A 230 -17.48 17.87 -4.11
N MET A 231 -18.13 17.46 -3.01
CA MET A 231 -19.47 17.91 -2.60
C MET A 231 -20.47 17.94 -3.76
N ARG A 232 -20.54 16.87 -4.57
CA ARG A 232 -21.54 16.74 -5.63
C ARG A 232 -22.94 16.63 -5.00
N ASN A 233 -23.84 17.53 -5.38
CA ASN A 233 -25.22 17.68 -4.88
C ASN A 233 -26.20 16.52 -5.21
N GLU A 234 -25.72 15.31 -5.53
CA GLU A 234 -26.59 14.25 -6.09
C GLU A 234 -27.11 13.20 -5.10
N ILE A 235 -26.77 13.16 -3.80
CA ILE A 235 -27.39 12.23 -2.80
C ILE A 235 -27.44 12.82 -1.36
N ASP A 236 -28.40 12.29 -0.59
CA ASP A 236 -28.87 12.45 0.80
C ASP A 236 -27.97 13.16 1.84
N ILE A 237 -28.60 14.09 2.57
CA ILE A 237 -27.97 15.03 3.53
C ILE A 237 -27.32 14.31 4.73
N ALA A 238 -27.68 13.03 4.95
CA ALA A 238 -27.14 12.18 6.00
C ALA A 238 -25.69 11.67 5.74
N GLU A 239 -25.17 11.78 4.51
CA GLU A 239 -23.81 11.30 4.15
C GLU A 239 -22.75 12.42 4.09
N VAL A 240 -23.11 13.64 4.50
CA VAL A 240 -22.18 14.78 4.52
C VAL A 240 -21.22 14.64 5.70
N TYR A 241 -19.91 14.54 5.43
CA TYR A 241 -18.88 14.61 6.46
C TYR A 241 -19.00 15.94 7.20
N SER A 242 -19.39 15.89 8.48
CA SER A 242 -19.59 17.07 9.33
C SER A 242 -18.28 17.75 9.75
N ASP A 243 -17.15 17.07 9.58
CA ASP A 243 -15.80 17.62 9.67
C ASP A 243 -14.95 17.02 8.53
N PHE A 244 -14.32 17.85 7.70
CA PHE A 244 -13.47 17.39 6.60
C PHE A 244 -12.15 16.83 7.16
N ASP A 245 -12.18 15.56 7.61
CA ASP A 245 -11.01 14.78 8.03
C ASP A 245 -10.16 14.42 6.80
N VAL A 246 -9.26 15.32 6.44
CA VAL A 246 -8.33 15.19 5.31
C VAL A 246 -7.50 13.90 5.43
N ASP A 247 -7.02 13.59 6.64
CA ASP A 247 -6.12 12.48 6.88
C ASP A 247 -6.85 11.14 6.73
N GLY A 248 -8.09 11.08 7.22
CA GLY A 248 -9.00 9.96 7.00
C GLY A 248 -9.27 9.71 5.51
N ILE A 249 -9.64 10.75 4.76
CA ILE A 249 -9.91 10.65 3.32
C ILE A 249 -8.65 10.22 2.55
N ASN A 250 -7.48 10.76 2.90
CA ASN A 250 -6.23 10.40 2.24
C ASN A 250 -5.86 8.92 2.48
N ARG A 251 -6.00 8.44 3.73
CA ARG A 251 -5.79 7.02 4.06
C ARG A 251 -6.73 6.12 3.24
N ASP A 252 -8.00 6.48 3.18
CA ASP A 252 -9.01 5.71 2.46
C ASP A 252 -8.76 5.70 0.94
N LEU A 253 -8.32 6.82 0.35
CA LEU A 253 -7.90 6.87 -1.06
C LEU A 253 -6.73 5.90 -1.34
N VAL A 254 -5.72 5.86 -0.45
CA VAL A 254 -4.56 4.98 -0.59
C VAL A 254 -4.95 3.51 -0.44
N GLU A 255 -5.84 3.20 0.51
CA GLU A 255 -6.33 1.84 0.71
C GLU A 255 -7.19 1.38 -0.47
N CYS A 256 -8.12 2.23 -0.95
CA CYS A 256 -8.91 1.95 -2.14
C CYS A 256 -8.02 1.71 -3.37
N HIS A 257 -6.98 2.53 -3.57
CA HIS A 257 -6.00 2.34 -4.64
C HIS A 257 -5.27 0.99 -4.55
N SER A 258 -4.89 0.57 -3.33
CA SER A 258 -4.26 -0.72 -3.09
C SER A 258 -5.20 -1.89 -3.37
N GLN A 259 -6.49 -1.76 -3.03
CA GLN A 259 -7.50 -2.78 -3.31
C GLN A 259 -7.74 -2.96 -4.81
N VAL A 260 -7.77 -1.87 -5.59
CA VAL A 260 -7.94 -1.92 -7.06
C VAL A 260 -6.78 -2.67 -7.72
N LEU A 261 -5.55 -2.50 -7.22
CA LEU A 261 -4.34 -3.14 -7.74
C LEU A 261 -4.13 -4.59 -7.27
N TRP A 262 -5.01 -5.15 -6.44
CA TRP A 262 -4.80 -6.44 -5.77
C TRP A 262 -4.48 -7.61 -6.73
N LYS A 263 -5.04 -7.60 -7.94
CA LYS A 263 -4.84 -8.67 -8.94
C LYS A 263 -4.71 -8.04 -10.32
N ARG A 264 -3.53 -8.18 -10.92
CA ARG A 264 -3.23 -7.68 -12.26
C ARG A 264 -3.85 -8.59 -13.34
N PRO A 265 -4.83 -8.14 -14.13
CA PRO A 265 -5.49 -8.99 -15.13
C PRO A 265 -4.54 -9.50 -16.22
N GLN A 266 -3.58 -8.67 -16.64
CA GLN A 266 -2.63 -9.01 -17.71
C GLN A 266 -1.80 -10.24 -17.36
N ALA A 267 -1.40 -10.40 -16.09
CA ALA A 267 -0.67 -11.58 -15.65
C ALA A 267 -1.48 -12.87 -15.91
N TYR A 268 -2.79 -12.84 -15.65
CA TYR A 268 -3.66 -14.00 -15.90
C TYR A 268 -4.07 -14.17 -17.37
N GLN A 269 -4.07 -13.09 -18.16
CA GLN A 269 -4.22 -13.20 -19.61
C GLN A 269 -3.02 -13.96 -20.22
N GLU A 270 -1.79 -13.70 -19.78
CA GLU A 270 -0.61 -14.47 -20.19
C GLU A 270 -0.71 -15.94 -19.71
N ILE A 271 -1.17 -16.20 -18.48
CA ILE A 271 -1.42 -17.58 -18.04
C ILE A 271 -2.42 -18.30 -18.97
N ILE A 272 -3.52 -17.65 -19.34
CA ILE A 272 -4.51 -18.23 -20.25
C ILE A 272 -3.88 -18.52 -21.61
N LYS A 273 -3.07 -17.61 -22.15
CA LYS A 273 -2.36 -17.79 -23.41
C LYS A 273 -1.43 -19.01 -23.36
N GLU A 274 -0.64 -19.16 -22.29
CA GLU A 274 0.25 -20.31 -22.12
C GLU A 274 -0.50 -21.63 -21.87
N ILE A 275 -1.68 -21.59 -21.23
CA ILE A 275 -2.56 -22.77 -21.14
C ILE A 275 -3.08 -23.15 -22.52
N LYS A 276 -3.53 -22.18 -23.36
CA LYS A 276 -3.95 -22.47 -24.75
C LYS A 276 -2.79 -23.03 -25.58
N GLU A 277 -1.57 -22.57 -25.35
CA GLU A 277 -0.35 -23.16 -25.92
C GLU A 277 -0.17 -24.62 -25.50
N ALA A 278 -0.32 -24.93 -24.21
CA ALA A 278 -0.28 -26.30 -23.71
C ALA A 278 -1.38 -27.18 -24.31
N MET A 279 -2.60 -26.65 -24.50
CA MET A 279 -3.71 -27.36 -25.15
C MET A 279 -3.36 -27.73 -26.58
N ARG A 280 -2.74 -26.82 -27.34
CA ARG A 280 -2.29 -27.14 -28.71
C ARG A 280 -1.16 -28.18 -28.72
N LYS A 281 -0.18 -28.05 -27.82
CA LYS A 281 0.91 -29.03 -27.67
C LYS A 281 0.38 -30.41 -27.30
N PHE A 282 -0.66 -30.48 -26.48
CA PHE A 282 -1.38 -31.71 -26.17
C PHE A 282 -1.91 -32.34 -27.47
N MET A 283 -2.71 -31.60 -28.23
CA MET A 283 -3.32 -32.10 -29.48
C MET A 283 -2.32 -32.47 -30.58
N GLN A 284 -1.12 -31.87 -30.61
CA GLN A 284 -0.12 -32.13 -31.64
C GLN A 284 0.37 -33.59 -31.69
N TYR A 285 0.44 -34.27 -30.54
CA TYR A 285 0.99 -35.62 -30.43
C TYR A 285 -0.06 -36.64 -29.97
N GLU A 286 -1.32 -36.24 -29.87
CA GLU A 286 -2.39 -37.19 -29.58
C GLU A 286 -2.66 -38.03 -30.85
N PRO A 287 -2.60 -39.37 -30.77
CA PRO A 287 -2.79 -40.23 -31.94
C PRO A 287 -4.22 -40.12 -32.51
N GLU A 288 -4.34 -39.98 -33.83
CA GLU A 288 -5.62 -39.98 -34.54
C GLU A 288 -6.42 -41.25 -34.24
N GLY A 289 -7.69 -41.10 -33.84
CA GLY A 289 -8.56 -42.21 -33.46
C GLY A 289 -8.19 -42.89 -32.13
N GLY A 290 -7.21 -42.35 -31.41
CA GLY A 290 -6.77 -42.90 -30.13
C GLY A 290 -7.74 -42.60 -28.99
N GLN A 291 -8.27 -41.37 -28.92
CA GLN A 291 -9.12 -40.94 -27.80
C GLN A 291 -10.61 -40.98 -28.14
N PRO A 292 -11.47 -41.15 -27.11
CA PRO A 292 -12.91 -41.00 -27.27
C PRO A 292 -13.27 -39.60 -27.80
N GLU A 293 -14.35 -39.49 -28.60
CA GLU A 293 -14.84 -38.20 -29.13
C GLU A 293 -15.12 -37.19 -28.00
N GLU A 294 -15.45 -37.69 -26.81
CA GLU A 294 -15.68 -36.92 -25.60
C GLU A 294 -14.48 -36.05 -25.21
N ILE A 295 -13.24 -36.48 -25.44
CA ILE A 295 -12.06 -35.68 -25.06
C ILE A 295 -11.88 -34.49 -26.01
N TYR A 296 -12.19 -34.65 -27.30
CA TYR A 296 -12.18 -33.52 -28.23
C TYR A 296 -13.29 -32.51 -27.90
N ALA A 297 -14.49 -32.98 -27.57
CA ALA A 297 -15.58 -32.11 -27.13
C ALA A 297 -15.23 -31.36 -25.82
N LEU A 298 -14.60 -32.06 -24.87
CA LEU A 298 -14.08 -31.47 -23.64
C LEU A 298 -13.01 -30.41 -23.93
N HIS A 299 -12.08 -30.70 -24.84
CA HIS A 299 -11.02 -29.79 -25.26
C HIS A 299 -11.60 -28.47 -25.80
N ASP A 300 -12.58 -28.55 -26.70
CA ASP A 300 -13.23 -27.38 -27.28
C ASP A 300 -14.01 -26.57 -26.22
N ASN A 301 -14.69 -27.25 -25.30
CA ASN A 301 -15.37 -26.60 -24.17
C ASN A 301 -14.36 -25.87 -23.27
N MET A 302 -13.24 -26.51 -22.95
CA MET A 302 -12.15 -25.92 -22.17
C MET A 302 -11.55 -24.68 -22.87
N LEU A 303 -11.36 -24.72 -24.19
CA LEU A 303 -10.94 -23.55 -24.98
C LEU A 303 -11.96 -22.41 -24.91
N ALA A 304 -13.25 -22.70 -25.10
CA ALA A 304 -14.32 -21.70 -24.98
C ALA A 304 -14.36 -21.06 -23.60
N ARG A 305 -14.13 -21.86 -22.54
CA ARG A 305 -14.05 -21.39 -21.15
C ARG A 305 -12.85 -20.46 -20.93
N LEU A 306 -11.68 -20.81 -21.48
CA LEU A 306 -10.50 -19.95 -21.42
C LEU A 306 -10.72 -18.62 -22.14
N ASP A 307 -11.40 -18.64 -23.29
CA ASP A 307 -11.76 -17.42 -24.01
C ASP A 307 -12.77 -16.55 -23.25
N PHE A 308 -13.75 -17.16 -22.57
CA PHE A 308 -14.61 -16.44 -21.63
C PHE A 308 -13.79 -15.74 -20.53
N TYR A 309 -12.83 -16.43 -19.91
CA TYR A 309 -11.97 -15.84 -18.88
C TYR A 309 -11.08 -14.72 -19.43
N ARG A 310 -10.55 -14.87 -20.65
CA ARG A 310 -9.75 -13.83 -21.32
C ARG A 310 -10.58 -12.56 -21.51
N VAL A 311 -11.78 -12.67 -22.07
CA VAL A 311 -12.68 -11.51 -22.29
C VAL A 311 -13.08 -10.87 -20.96
N LYS A 312 -13.39 -11.68 -19.94
CA LYS A 312 -13.67 -11.20 -18.58
C LYS A 312 -12.51 -10.37 -18.03
N LEU A 313 -11.27 -10.87 -18.14
CA LEU A 313 -10.07 -10.17 -17.66
C LEU A 313 -9.81 -8.87 -18.43
N THR A 314 -10.03 -8.87 -19.75
CA THR A 314 -9.97 -7.64 -20.55
C THR A 314 -10.99 -6.61 -20.06
N GLY A 315 -12.23 -7.01 -19.77
CA GLY A 315 -13.21 -6.10 -19.17
C GLY A 315 -12.74 -5.54 -17.83
N MET A 316 -12.21 -6.40 -16.95
CA MET A 316 -11.69 -6.01 -15.63
C MET A 316 -10.52 -5.02 -15.73
N GLU A 317 -9.64 -5.19 -16.72
CA GLU A 317 -8.52 -4.28 -16.98
C GLU A 317 -8.97 -2.86 -17.30
N HIS A 318 -9.95 -2.70 -18.20
CA HIS A 318 -10.52 -1.39 -18.50
C HIS A 318 -11.12 -0.73 -17.25
N TYR A 319 -11.83 -1.51 -16.42
CA TYR A 319 -12.42 -1.01 -15.18
C TYR A 319 -11.37 -0.56 -14.16
N ILE A 320 -10.29 -1.34 -13.99
CA ILE A 320 -9.17 -0.99 -13.12
C ILE A 320 -8.55 0.31 -13.59
N HIS A 321 -8.26 0.44 -14.89
CA HIS A 321 -7.69 1.64 -15.47
C HIS A 321 -8.52 2.89 -15.17
N THR A 322 -9.83 2.88 -15.50
CA THR A 322 -10.72 4.01 -15.22
C THR A 322 -10.82 4.34 -13.73
N THR A 323 -10.81 3.33 -12.85
CA THR A 323 -10.89 3.53 -11.40
C THR A 323 -9.62 4.18 -10.85
N LEU A 324 -8.44 3.77 -11.33
CA LEU A 324 -7.15 4.36 -10.96
C LEU A 324 -7.04 5.81 -11.42
N GLU A 325 -7.46 6.13 -12.65
CA GLU A 325 -7.49 7.51 -13.16
C GLU A 325 -8.39 8.41 -12.31
N ARG A 326 -9.58 7.92 -11.94
CA ARG A 326 -10.48 8.66 -11.05
C ARG A 326 -9.90 8.86 -9.66
N LEU A 327 -9.29 7.82 -9.07
CA LEU A 327 -8.55 7.95 -7.79
C LEU A 327 -7.42 8.98 -7.89
N HIS A 328 -6.69 9.02 -9.01
CA HIS A 328 -5.64 10.00 -9.25
C HIS A 328 -6.20 11.43 -9.25
N ILE A 329 -7.30 11.67 -9.95
CA ILE A 329 -7.99 12.97 -9.98
C ILE A 329 -8.42 13.38 -8.57
N GLN A 330 -9.01 12.46 -7.79
CA GLN A 330 -9.46 12.77 -6.43
C GLN A 330 -8.32 13.10 -5.48
N ARG A 331 -7.20 12.37 -5.57
CA ARG A 331 -6.00 12.67 -4.79
C ARG A 331 -5.45 14.05 -5.13
N GLN A 332 -5.43 14.41 -6.42
CA GLN A 332 -4.99 15.75 -6.84
C GLN A 332 -5.93 16.85 -6.35
N ALA A 333 -7.25 16.61 -6.37
CA ALA A 333 -8.23 17.54 -5.84
C ALA A 333 -8.05 17.74 -4.33
N LEU A 334 -7.82 16.66 -3.56
CA LEU A 334 -7.57 16.72 -2.13
C LEU A 334 -6.33 17.56 -1.80
N TYR A 335 -5.22 17.35 -2.50
CA TYR A 335 -4.00 18.15 -2.31
C TYR A 335 -4.24 19.64 -2.61
N ASN A 336 -5.01 19.97 -3.64
CA ASN A 336 -5.38 21.35 -3.94
C ASN A 336 -6.23 21.99 -2.82
N ILE A 337 -7.15 21.23 -2.21
CA ILE A 337 -7.94 21.68 -1.06
C ILE A 337 -7.05 21.91 0.16
N MET A 338 -6.12 21.00 0.43
CA MET A 338 -5.13 21.15 1.52
C MET A 338 -4.32 22.43 1.37
N ALA A 339 -3.74 22.67 0.18
CA ALA A 339 -2.95 23.87 -0.09
C ALA A 339 -3.78 25.16 0.07
N GLN A 340 -5.06 25.15 -0.32
CA GLN A 340 -5.97 26.29 -0.10
C GLN A 340 -6.26 26.53 1.39
N LYS A 341 -6.46 25.46 2.18
CA LYS A 341 -6.69 25.55 3.62
C LYS A 341 -5.45 26.10 4.34
N GLU A 342 -4.28 25.59 3.98
CA GLU A 342 -2.99 26.08 4.51
C GLU A 342 -2.76 27.57 4.19
N SER A 343 -3.03 27.99 2.95
CA SER A 343 -2.93 29.40 2.57
C SER A 343 -3.88 30.30 3.38
N LYS A 344 -5.12 29.84 3.67
CA LYS A 344 -6.06 30.58 4.53
C LYS A 344 -5.58 30.66 5.98
N LEU A 345 -5.08 29.56 6.53
CA LEU A 345 -4.52 29.53 7.89
C LEU A 345 -3.33 30.47 8.01
N ASN A 346 -2.44 30.49 7.03
CA ASN A 346 -1.29 31.42 7.01
C ASN A 346 -1.73 32.88 6.99
N LEU A 347 -2.80 33.22 6.25
CA LEU A 347 -3.39 34.56 6.27
C LEU A 347 -4.00 34.91 7.63
N GLU A 348 -4.68 33.96 8.27
CA GLU A 348 -5.24 34.14 9.61
C GLU A 348 -4.13 34.34 10.66
N ILE A 349 -3.08 33.53 10.62
CA ILE A 349 -1.89 33.69 11.46
C ILE A 349 -1.25 35.06 11.23
N ALA A 350 -1.07 35.49 9.97
CA ALA A 350 -0.55 36.82 9.67
C ALA A 350 -1.45 37.93 10.26
N SER A 351 -2.77 37.77 10.21
CA SER A 351 -3.72 38.72 10.82
C SER A 351 -3.62 38.75 12.34
N GLN A 352 -3.41 37.60 12.99
CA GLN A 352 -3.20 37.50 14.43
C GLN A 352 -1.86 38.10 14.84
N GLN A 353 -0.79 37.82 14.07
CA GLN A 353 0.53 38.44 14.25
C GLN A 353 0.44 39.97 14.14
N ARG A 354 -0.36 40.50 13.19
CA ARG A 354 -0.62 41.94 13.08
C ARG A 354 -1.27 42.50 14.34
N ARG A 355 -2.28 41.81 14.90
CA ARG A 355 -2.93 42.22 16.17
C ARG A 355 -1.95 42.21 17.34
N VAL A 356 -1.12 41.17 17.45
CA VAL A 356 -0.08 41.06 18.48
C VAL A 356 0.93 42.20 18.32
N ALA A 357 1.44 42.43 17.11
CA ALA A 357 2.37 43.53 16.85
C ALA A 357 1.80 44.90 17.24
N HIS A 358 0.51 45.14 16.95
CA HIS A 358 -0.16 46.37 17.38
C HIS A 358 -0.30 46.49 18.90
N ALA A 359 -0.59 45.40 19.60
CA ALA A 359 -0.60 45.36 21.06
C ALA A 359 0.81 45.62 21.64
N THR A 360 1.85 44.97 21.10
CA THR A 360 3.25 45.19 21.49
C THR A 360 3.70 46.63 21.26
N LYS A 361 3.27 47.27 20.16
CA LYS A 361 3.56 48.69 19.90
C LYS A 361 2.96 49.58 21.01
N ARG A 362 1.74 49.27 21.46
CA ARG A 362 1.10 49.98 22.57
C ARG A 362 1.83 49.74 23.90
N ASP A 363 2.26 48.52 24.17
CA ASP A 363 3.04 48.18 25.37
C ASP A 363 4.42 48.86 25.34
N GLY A 364 5.02 49.03 24.16
CA GLY A 364 6.24 49.82 23.96
C GLY A 364 6.09 51.27 24.41
N THR A 365 4.91 51.88 24.22
CA THR A 365 4.63 53.23 24.74
C THR A 365 4.59 53.26 26.27
N ALA A 366 4.03 52.23 26.93
CA ALA A 366 4.07 52.12 28.38
C ALA A 366 5.50 51.87 28.90
N MET A 367 6.34 51.16 28.15
CA MET A 367 7.75 50.98 28.49
C MET A 367 8.53 52.30 28.41
N LYS A 368 8.21 53.16 27.44
CA LYS A 368 8.79 54.52 27.34
C LYS A 368 8.45 55.38 28.55
N THR A 369 7.22 55.33 29.06
CA THR A 369 6.83 56.11 30.24
C THR A 369 7.56 55.66 31.50
N LEU A 370 7.76 54.35 31.70
CA LEU A 370 8.56 53.82 32.82
C LEU A 370 10.03 54.23 32.72
N SER A 371 10.62 54.17 31.51
CA SER A 371 12.00 54.61 31.27
C SER A 371 12.19 56.11 31.55
N LEU A 372 11.23 56.95 31.15
CA LEU A 372 11.22 58.37 31.47
C LEU A 372 11.19 58.61 32.99
N LEU A 373 10.31 57.90 33.70
CA LEU A 373 10.21 58.00 35.16
C LEU A 373 11.53 57.61 35.84
N GLY A 374 12.18 56.55 35.35
CA GLY A 374 13.51 56.14 35.78
C GLY A 374 14.56 57.23 35.53
N ALA A 375 14.59 57.83 34.33
CA ALA A 375 15.54 58.89 33.99
C ALA A 375 15.39 60.15 34.87
N VAL A 376 14.19 60.43 35.37
CA VAL A 376 13.92 61.53 36.31
C VAL A 376 14.37 61.20 37.74
N PHE A 377 14.11 59.98 38.22
CA PHE A 377 14.38 59.63 39.62
C PHE A 377 15.81 59.14 39.91
N LEU A 378 16.46 58.45 38.99
CA LEU A 378 17.80 57.87 39.20
C LEU A 378 18.89 58.89 39.58
N PRO A 379 18.97 60.07 38.93
CA PRO A 379 19.98 61.07 39.27
C PRO A 379 19.74 61.64 40.66
N GLY A 380 18.47 61.90 41.00
CA GLY A 380 18.07 62.38 42.33
C GLY A 380 18.43 61.39 43.44
N THR A 381 18.11 60.11 43.26
CA THR A 381 18.41 59.08 44.27
C THR A 381 19.90 58.78 44.38
N PHE A 382 20.65 58.80 43.26
CA PHE A 382 22.10 58.66 43.28
C PHE A 382 22.76 59.82 44.02
N MET A 383 22.38 61.07 43.70
CA MET A 383 22.93 62.24 44.41
C MET A 383 22.55 62.22 45.89
N ALA A 384 21.32 61.86 46.24
CA ALA A 384 20.90 61.70 47.65
C ALA A 384 21.78 60.67 48.39
N SER A 385 22.14 59.57 47.73
CA SER A 385 23.05 58.56 48.30
C SER A 385 24.48 59.08 48.44
N VAL A 386 25.01 59.78 47.42
CA VAL A 386 26.36 60.38 47.46
C VAL A 386 26.48 61.42 48.57
N PHE A 387 25.48 62.30 48.74
CA PHE A 387 25.45 63.28 49.82
C PHE A 387 25.11 62.66 51.19
N SER A 388 24.58 61.43 51.23
CA SER A 388 24.39 60.66 52.46
C SER A 388 25.64 59.89 52.90
N MET A 389 26.66 59.76 52.04
CA MET A 389 27.94 59.18 52.44
C MET A 389 28.65 60.15 53.39
N THR A 390 29.32 59.62 54.42
CA THR A 390 30.03 60.37 55.48
C THR A 390 31.18 61.25 55.00
N PHE A 391 31.37 61.37 53.68
CA PHE A 391 32.33 62.27 53.04
C PHE A 391 31.82 63.73 52.98
N PHE A 392 30.50 63.93 53.03
CA PHE A 392 29.85 65.25 53.18
C PHE A 392 29.35 65.42 54.61
N ASP A 393 30.22 65.90 55.49
CA ASP A 393 29.86 66.23 56.87
C ASP A 393 29.18 67.61 56.89
N PHE A 394 27.86 67.61 56.78
CA PHE A 394 27.04 68.80 56.99
C PHE A 394 27.12 69.18 58.47
N LYS A 395 28.15 69.94 58.85
CA LYS A 395 28.33 70.41 60.22
C LYS A 395 27.10 71.17 60.70
N VAL A 396 26.24 70.50 61.46
CA VAL A 396 25.36 71.15 62.44
C VAL A 396 26.28 71.45 63.62
N GLY A 397 26.94 72.60 63.56
CA GLY A 397 27.73 73.07 64.70
C GLY A 397 26.77 73.38 65.85
N PRO A 398 26.89 72.71 67.02
CA PRO A 398 26.37 73.30 68.23
C PRO A 398 27.31 74.46 68.57
N ASP A 399 26.77 75.63 68.87
CA ASP A 399 27.38 76.60 69.79
C ASP A 399 26.41 77.76 70.01
N ASN A 400 25.41 77.52 70.87
CA ASN A 400 25.32 78.17 72.19
C ASN A 400 23.89 78.09 72.76
N ALA A 401 23.81 77.53 73.97
CA ALA A 401 22.80 77.65 75.02
C ALA A 401 21.48 78.39 74.74
N GLY A 402 20.36 77.68 74.92
CA GLY A 402 19.04 78.27 75.15
C GLY A 402 17.91 77.30 74.85
N GLU A 403 16.95 77.20 75.76
CA GLU A 403 15.81 76.29 75.77
C GLU A 403 14.91 76.32 74.52
N ASP A 404 14.18 75.20 74.40
CA ASP A 404 12.86 75.03 73.79
C ASP A 404 12.70 74.73 72.28
N SER A 405 12.05 73.57 72.11
CA SER A 405 11.10 73.22 71.04
C SER A 405 11.66 72.88 69.66
N GLY A 406 11.82 71.57 69.44
CA GLY A 406 11.26 70.87 68.27
C GLY A 406 11.31 71.57 66.91
N LYS A 407 12.47 72.06 66.49
CA LYS A 407 12.71 72.47 65.10
C LYS A 407 13.66 71.47 64.49
N SER A 408 13.17 70.72 63.53
CA SER A 408 13.96 69.90 62.62
C SER A 408 15.03 70.79 61.99
N GLU A 409 16.27 70.71 62.50
CA GLU A 409 17.41 71.50 62.03
C GLU A 409 17.87 70.95 60.68
N VAL A 410 17.56 71.69 59.61
CA VAL A 410 18.00 71.41 58.24
C VAL A 410 19.31 72.16 58.01
N SER A 411 20.37 71.46 57.60
CA SER A 411 21.68 72.05 57.28
C SER A 411 21.58 73.21 56.28
N SER A 412 22.32 74.30 56.53
CA SER A 412 22.39 75.50 55.68
C SER A 412 22.96 75.23 54.27
N GLU A 413 23.52 74.06 54.01
CA GLU A 413 24.12 73.68 52.72
C GLU A 413 23.19 72.79 51.85
N LEU A 414 21.94 72.56 52.29
CA LEU A 414 20.95 71.80 51.52
C LEU A 414 20.73 72.36 50.09
N TRP A 415 20.98 73.65 49.87
CA TRP A 415 20.88 74.27 48.55
C TRP A 415 21.87 73.70 47.52
N VAL A 416 23.05 73.24 47.96
CA VAL A 416 24.07 72.62 47.08
C VAL A 416 23.55 71.35 46.43
N TYR A 417 22.77 70.54 47.17
CA TYR A 417 22.08 69.38 46.62
C TYR A 417 21.17 69.76 45.45
N PHE A 418 20.35 70.80 45.59
CA PHE A 418 19.45 71.24 44.52
C PHE A 418 20.19 71.83 43.32
N VAL A 419 21.25 72.61 43.56
CA VAL A 419 22.06 73.24 42.50
C VAL A 419 22.80 72.21 41.65
N VAL A 420 23.20 71.07 42.21
CA VAL A 420 23.89 70.01 41.45
C VAL A 420 22.88 69.03 40.84
N THR A 421 21.86 68.62 41.60
CA THR A 421 20.93 67.56 41.21
C THR A 421 19.97 68.01 40.10
N VAL A 422 19.46 69.25 40.14
CA VAL A 422 18.48 69.75 39.16
C VAL A 422 19.10 69.87 37.75
N PRO A 423 20.29 70.49 37.55
CA PRO A 423 20.92 70.54 36.24
C PRO A 423 21.36 69.17 35.72
N LEU A 424 21.82 68.29 36.61
CA LEU A 424 22.20 66.92 36.23
C LEU A 424 20.98 66.12 35.74
N THR A 425 19.87 66.20 36.46
CA THR A 425 18.60 65.56 36.06
C THR A 425 18.09 66.14 34.74
N PHE A 426 18.15 67.46 34.59
CA PHE A 426 17.77 68.13 33.34
C PHE A 426 18.63 67.67 32.16
N LEU A 427 19.95 67.55 32.34
CA LEU A 427 20.86 67.06 31.31
C LEU A 427 20.52 65.62 30.91
N ILE A 428 20.28 64.73 31.87
CA ILE A 428 19.95 63.31 31.62
C ILE A 428 18.61 63.18 30.88
N VAL A 429 17.58 63.92 31.30
CA VAL A 429 16.28 63.94 30.61
C VAL A 429 16.40 64.52 29.21
N LEU A 430 17.21 65.58 29.02
CA LEU A 430 17.44 66.21 27.73
C LEU A 430 18.19 65.28 26.76
N VAL A 431 19.19 64.55 27.25
CA VAL A 431 19.90 63.52 26.46
C VAL A 431 18.95 62.38 26.10
N TRP A 432 18.15 61.88 27.05
CA TRP A 432 17.13 60.86 26.78
C TRP A 432 16.13 61.32 25.72
N TRP A 433 15.60 62.54 25.85
CA TRP A 433 14.65 63.13 24.90
C TRP A 433 15.24 63.23 23.49
N ILE A 434 16.50 63.68 23.36
CA ILE A 434 17.17 63.77 22.07
C ILE A 434 17.36 62.39 21.45
N ILE A 435 17.77 61.40 22.24
CA ILE A 435 17.97 60.02 21.76
C ILE A 435 16.63 59.40 21.36
N ASP A 436 15.59 59.52 22.18
CA ASP A 436 14.26 58.99 21.90
C ASP A 436 13.68 59.63 20.63
N ARG A 437 13.71 60.96 20.52
CA ARG A 437 13.22 61.68 19.34
C ARG A 437 14.02 61.38 18.06
N ARG A 438 15.32 61.09 18.17
CA ARG A 438 16.14 60.62 17.03
C ARG A 438 15.78 59.19 16.64
N ARG A 439 15.57 58.30 17.61
CA ARG A 439 15.15 56.92 17.38
C ARG A 439 13.76 56.85 16.77
N GLU A 440 12.81 57.63 17.27
CA GLU A 440 11.44 57.71 16.73
C GLU A 440 11.42 58.12 15.25
N ARG A 441 12.27 59.05 14.83
CA ARG A 441 12.36 59.43 13.41
C ARG A 441 12.85 58.29 12.52
N LYS A 442 13.88 57.56 12.97
CA LYS A 442 14.39 56.40 12.24
C LYS A 442 13.36 55.27 12.18
N TYR A 443 12.71 54.96 13.30
CA TYR A 443 11.66 53.94 13.34
C TYR A 443 10.42 54.34 12.54
N ALA A 444 10.07 55.63 12.47
CA ALA A 444 8.97 56.09 11.64
C ALA A 444 9.26 55.94 10.14
N GLU A 445 10.49 56.20 9.71
CA GLU A 445 10.93 55.98 8.33
C GLU A 445 10.91 54.48 7.98
N GLU A 446 11.45 53.62 8.85
CA GLU A 446 11.39 52.16 8.70
C GLU A 446 9.95 51.63 8.70
N ASP A 447 9.07 52.13 9.60
CA ASP A 447 7.65 51.76 9.65
C ASP A 447 6.92 52.10 8.34
N ILE A 448 7.19 53.29 7.75
CA ILE A 448 6.58 53.72 6.48
C ILE A 448 7.06 52.84 5.32
N GLU A 449 8.32 52.44 5.30
CA GLU A 449 8.86 51.52 4.28
C GLU A 449 8.24 50.12 4.40
N ILE A 450 8.11 49.62 5.63
CA ILE A 450 7.46 48.33 5.92
C ILE A 450 5.98 48.37 5.52
N GLU A 451 5.25 49.43 5.89
CA GLU A 451 3.82 49.56 5.58
C GLU A 451 3.58 49.64 4.06
N LYS A 452 4.42 50.39 3.33
CA LYS A 452 4.39 50.40 1.86
C LYS A 452 4.69 49.03 1.25
N GLY A 453 5.65 48.29 1.80
CA GLY A 453 6.00 46.94 1.35
C GLY A 453 4.91 45.90 1.63
N ILE A 454 4.15 46.08 2.72
CA ILE A 454 3.00 45.21 3.05
C ILE A 454 1.82 45.53 2.13
N ASP A 455 1.51 46.81 1.89
CA ASP A 455 0.40 47.23 1.02
C ASP A 455 0.57 46.76 -0.44
N THR A 456 1.80 46.77 -0.95
CA THR A 456 2.10 46.23 -2.28
C THR A 456 1.91 44.71 -2.31
N MET A 457 2.40 43.99 -1.30
CA MET A 457 2.22 42.55 -1.18
C MET A 457 0.74 42.14 -1.07
N GLU A 458 -0.06 42.86 -0.28
CA GLU A 458 -1.51 42.60 -0.13
C GLU A 458 -2.26 42.82 -1.45
N LYS A 459 -1.93 43.90 -2.17
CA LYS A 459 -2.50 44.17 -3.51
C LYS A 459 -2.15 43.08 -4.52
N ASP A 460 -0.91 42.60 -4.52
CA ASP A 460 -0.47 41.52 -5.40
C ASP A 460 -1.17 40.19 -5.07
N ILE A 461 -1.30 39.85 -3.79
CA ILE A 461 -2.03 38.66 -3.34
C ILE A 461 -3.51 38.74 -3.74
N LEU A 462 -4.17 39.88 -3.50
CA LEU A 462 -5.57 40.11 -3.87
C LEU A 462 -5.78 40.07 -5.40
N ALA A 463 -4.83 40.58 -6.18
CA ALA A 463 -4.88 40.51 -7.63
C ALA A 463 -4.76 39.05 -8.13
N ILE A 464 -3.85 38.27 -7.54
CA ILE A 464 -3.69 36.83 -7.85
C ILE A 464 -4.97 36.06 -7.46
N MET A 465 -5.56 36.35 -6.30
CA MET A 465 -6.82 35.74 -5.88
C MET A 465 -7.98 36.10 -6.81
N ARG A 466 -8.19 37.38 -7.14
CA ARG A 466 -9.25 37.80 -8.08
C ARG A 466 -9.10 37.15 -9.45
N LYS A 467 -7.88 37.06 -9.97
CA LYS A 467 -7.61 36.39 -11.26
C LYS A 467 -7.98 34.89 -11.22
N LYS A 468 -7.73 34.21 -10.10
CA LYS A 468 -8.13 32.80 -9.90
C LYS A 468 -9.65 32.64 -9.67
N THR A 469 -10.31 33.58 -8.99
CA THR A 469 -11.76 33.53 -8.73
C THR A 469 -12.59 33.79 -9.98
N ILE A 470 -12.17 34.71 -10.85
CA ILE A 470 -12.87 35.01 -12.12
C ILE A 470 -12.83 33.82 -13.08
N ASN A 471 -11.75 33.02 -13.09
CA ASN A 471 -11.70 31.77 -13.85
C ASN A 471 -12.68 30.68 -13.33
N LYS A 472 -13.23 30.84 -12.11
CA LYS A 472 -14.22 29.90 -11.54
C LYS A 472 -15.66 30.25 -11.95
N ALA A 473 -15.91 31.47 -12.45
CA ALA A 473 -17.25 31.92 -12.83
C ALA A 473 -17.63 31.61 -14.29
N SER A 474 -16.72 31.09 -15.13
CA SER A 474 -16.99 30.93 -16.57
C SER A 474 -17.27 29.49 -17.03
N THR A 475 -17.44 28.50 -16.14
CA THR A 475 -17.72 27.13 -16.61
C THR A 475 -19.19 26.87 -16.95
N TRP A 476 -20.13 27.68 -16.49
CA TRP A 476 -21.55 27.53 -16.82
C TRP A 476 -22.26 28.89 -16.81
N ASN A 477 -22.24 29.58 -17.95
CA ASN A 477 -23.25 30.58 -18.32
C ASN A 477 -23.16 30.81 -19.83
N SER A 478 -23.69 29.86 -20.60
CA SER A 478 -24.09 30.10 -21.98
C SER A 478 -25.60 29.91 -22.07
N ASN A 479 -26.31 31.04 -22.23
CA ASN A 479 -27.66 31.07 -22.76
C ASN A 479 -27.72 30.21 -24.04
N GLY A 480 -28.46 29.10 -24.00
CA GLY A 480 -28.82 28.31 -25.16
C GLY A 480 -30.31 28.01 -25.10
N GLN A 481 -31.11 28.82 -25.80
CA GLN A 481 -32.51 28.50 -26.09
C GLN A 481 -32.58 27.17 -26.86
N PRO A 482 -33.61 26.34 -26.64
CA PRO A 482 -33.84 25.16 -27.48
C PRO A 482 -34.35 25.62 -28.84
N VAL A 483 -33.53 25.45 -29.89
CA VAL A 483 -34.03 25.50 -31.27
C VAL A 483 -34.65 24.14 -31.54
N GLY A 484 -35.98 24.12 -31.63
CA GLY A 484 -36.72 22.97 -32.14
C GLY A 484 -36.38 22.73 -33.60
N PHE A 485 -36.28 21.46 -33.98
CA PHE A 485 -36.41 21.04 -35.36
C PHE A 485 -37.50 19.97 -35.45
N HIS A 486 -38.43 20.23 -36.36
CA HIS A 486 -39.40 19.29 -36.92
C HIS A 486 -38.73 18.14 -37.67
#